data_AF-A0A935A1T2-F1
#
_entry.id   AF-A0A935A1T2-F1
#
_cell.length_a   1.000
_cell.length_b   1.000
_cell.length_c   1.000
_cell.angle_alpha   90.00
_cell.angle_beta   90.00
_cell.angle_gamma   90.00
#
_symmetry.space_group_name_H-M   'P 1'
#
loop_
_entity.id
_entity.type
_entity.pdbx_description
1 polymer ?
#
loop_
_entity_poly.entity_id
_entity_poly.type
_entity_poly.pdbx_seq_one_letter_code
_entity_poly.pdbx_strand_id
1 'polypeptide(L)'
;MKRVQRMQLVQRATLHAERDRAEALGDAERQVQACQVRLDELTHYRRDYEQSYANPTHAGREISQVRDFQVFLARLSEAISQQRLLLTQACARREAEFAQWRHAAQRAKSVETLADRWQAEDRRADDRREQNESDERAQRTAYRRVSQAAQSGSDDTLAAGESK
;
A
#
# COMPACT_ATOMS: atom_id res chain seq x y z
N MET A 1 7.37 11.90 23.31
CA MET A 1 7.54 11.02 22.11
C MET A 1 8.65 11.56 21.22
N LYS A 2 9.57 10.71 20.76
CA LYS A 2 10.62 11.12 19.80
C LYS A 2 10.01 11.40 18.42
N ARG A 3 10.62 12.31 17.65
CA ARG A 3 10.13 12.74 16.31
C ARG A 3 10.02 11.55 15.33
N VAL A 4 10.98 10.62 15.37
CA VAL A 4 10.98 9.39 14.56
C VAL A 4 9.78 8.49 14.87
N GLN A 5 9.43 8.32 16.15
CA GLN A 5 8.27 7.50 16.55
C GLN A 5 6.94 8.07 16.02
N ARG A 6 6.79 9.41 16.03
CA ARG A 6 5.61 10.06 15.45
C ARG A 6 5.52 9.84 13.94
N MET A 7 6.64 9.90 13.23
CA MET A 7 6.67 9.65 11.79
C MET A 7 6.39 8.19 11.43
N GLN A 8 6.92 7.23 12.20
CA GLN A 8 6.60 5.80 12.02
C GLN A 8 5.10 5.52 12.17
N LEU A 9 4.42 6.20 13.09
CA LEU A 9 2.95 6.09 13.23
C LEU A 9 2.23 6.61 11.98
N VAL A 10 2.65 7.75 11.44
CA VAL A 10 2.07 8.31 10.21
C VAL A 10 2.33 7.38 9.02
N GLN A 11 3.56 6.88 8.86
CA GLN A 11 3.93 5.93 7.81
C GLN A 11 3.06 4.67 7.87
N ARG A 12 2.91 4.09 9.06
CA ARG A 12 2.06 2.91 9.27
C ARG A 12 0.60 3.22 8.93
N ALA A 13 0.07 4.36 9.35
CA ALA A 13 -1.28 4.78 9.01
C ALA A 13 -1.48 4.96 7.49
N THR A 14 -0.51 5.54 6.79
CA THR A 14 -0.60 5.70 5.32
C THR A 14 -0.51 4.38 4.57
N LEU A 15 0.32 3.43 5.04
CA LEU A 15 0.42 2.09 4.45
C LEU A 15 -0.85 1.28 4.67
N HIS A 16 -1.45 1.36 5.87
CA HIS A 16 -2.76 0.75 6.12
C HIS A 16 -3.82 1.34 5.19
N ALA A 17 -3.90 2.67 5.08
CA ALA A 17 -4.85 3.31 4.19
C ALA A 17 -4.65 2.93 2.71
N GLU A 18 -3.41 2.77 2.24
CA GLU A 18 -3.13 2.27 0.89
C GLU A 18 -3.64 0.83 0.71
N ARG A 19 -3.37 -0.05 1.67
CA ARG A 19 -3.82 -1.45 1.64
C ARG A 19 -5.33 -1.55 1.62
N ASP A 20 -6.04 -0.81 2.47
CA ASP A 20 -7.50 -0.81 2.51
C ASP A 20 -8.09 -0.39 1.15
N ARG A 21 -7.46 0.58 0.47
CA ARG A 21 -7.86 0.99 -0.88
C ARG A 21 -7.52 -0.04 -1.95
N ALA A 22 -6.41 -0.75 -1.81
CA ALA A 22 -6.06 -1.85 -2.72
C ALA A 22 -7.05 -3.01 -2.59
N GLU A 23 -7.48 -3.34 -1.38
CA GLU A 23 -8.52 -4.35 -1.12
C GLU A 23 -9.85 -3.94 -1.76
N ALA A 24 -10.29 -2.70 -1.57
CA ALA A 24 -11.51 -2.15 -2.18
C ALA A 24 -11.45 -2.14 -3.73
N LEU A 25 -10.30 -1.80 -4.31
CA LEU A 25 -10.08 -1.90 -5.76
C LEU A 25 -10.19 -3.36 -6.23
N GLY A 26 -9.61 -4.30 -5.51
CA GLY A 26 -9.70 -5.72 -5.83
C GLY A 26 -11.15 -6.25 -5.79
N ASP A 27 -11.96 -5.79 -4.84
CA ASP A 27 -13.40 -6.07 -4.81
C ASP A 27 -14.13 -5.50 -6.04
N ALA A 28 -13.82 -4.26 -6.41
CA ALA A 28 -14.43 -3.62 -7.58
C ALA A 28 -14.05 -4.33 -8.89
N GLU A 29 -12.81 -4.80 -9.03
CA GLU A 29 -12.36 -5.58 -10.18
C GLU A 29 -13.05 -6.94 -10.27
N ARG A 30 -13.22 -7.64 -9.13
CA ARG A 30 -14.01 -8.89 -9.08
C ARG A 30 -15.46 -8.65 -9.51
N GLN A 31 -16.06 -7.53 -9.10
CA GLN A 31 -17.41 -7.19 -9.50
C GLN A 31 -17.53 -6.94 -11.01
N VAL A 32 -16.57 -6.23 -11.62
CA VAL A 32 -16.52 -6.04 -13.08
C VAL A 32 -16.45 -7.39 -13.80
N GLN A 33 -15.55 -8.28 -13.36
CA GLN A 33 -15.41 -9.62 -13.93
C GLN A 33 -16.71 -10.43 -13.83
N ALA A 34 -17.34 -10.44 -12.66
CA ALA A 34 -18.62 -11.13 -12.45
C ALA A 34 -19.72 -10.57 -13.36
N CYS A 35 -19.80 -9.24 -13.51
CA CYS A 35 -20.75 -8.60 -14.41
C CYS A 35 -20.50 -8.96 -15.88
N GLN A 36 -19.24 -9.04 -16.30
CA GLN A 36 -18.85 -9.39 -17.66
C GLN A 36 -19.18 -10.85 -17.98
N VAL A 37 -18.80 -11.79 -17.10
CA VAL A 37 -19.13 -13.22 -17.25
C VAL A 37 -20.63 -13.41 -17.41
N ARG A 38 -21.43 -12.75 -16.57
CA ARG A 38 -22.89 -12.85 -16.65
C ARG A 38 -23.46 -12.27 -17.94
N LEU A 39 -22.88 -11.18 -18.46
CA LEU A 39 -23.28 -10.59 -19.73
C LEU A 39 -22.97 -11.54 -20.90
N ASP A 40 -21.81 -12.20 -20.86
CA ASP A 40 -21.38 -13.15 -21.88
C ASP A 40 -22.27 -14.39 -21.88
N GLU A 41 -22.60 -14.93 -20.70
CA GLU A 41 -23.58 -16.02 -20.55
C GLU A 41 -24.93 -15.68 -21.18
N LEU A 42 -25.50 -14.52 -20.85
CA LEU A 42 -26.80 -14.10 -21.39
C LEU A 42 -26.76 -13.89 -22.91
N THR A 43 -25.66 -13.34 -23.41
CA THR A 43 -25.47 -13.08 -24.84
C THR A 43 -25.28 -14.37 -25.63
N HIS A 44 -24.51 -15.32 -25.09
CA HIS A 44 -24.33 -16.64 -25.66
C HIS A 44 -25.65 -17.42 -25.67
N TYR A 45 -26.34 -17.45 -24.53
CA TYR A 45 -27.63 -18.12 -24.42
C TYR A 45 -28.66 -17.56 -25.41
N ARG A 46 -28.70 -16.23 -25.62
CA ARG A 46 -29.56 -15.62 -26.65
C ARG A 46 -29.23 -16.14 -28.05
N ARG A 47 -27.95 -16.18 -28.42
CA ARG A 47 -27.50 -16.66 -29.73
C ARG A 47 -27.89 -18.11 -29.94
N ASP A 48 -27.64 -18.97 -28.95
CA ASP A 48 -27.94 -20.39 -29.04
C ASP A 48 -29.45 -20.64 -29.15
N TYR A 49 -30.25 -19.83 -28.44
CA TYR A 49 -31.71 -19.88 -28.49
C TYR A 49 -32.25 -19.45 -29.87
N GLU A 50 -31.71 -18.37 -30.45
CA GLU A 50 -32.04 -17.91 -31.80
C GLU A 50 -31.66 -18.96 -32.87
N GLN A 51 -30.48 -19.57 -32.77
CA GLN A 51 -30.02 -20.62 -33.70
C GLN A 51 -30.89 -21.87 -33.62
N SER A 52 -31.24 -22.31 -32.41
CA SER A 52 -32.14 -23.45 -32.18
C SER A 52 -33.51 -23.21 -32.82
N TYR A 53 -34.01 -21.96 -32.76
CA TYR A 53 -35.27 -21.60 -33.37
C TYR A 53 -35.21 -21.50 -34.90
N ALA A 54 -34.07 -21.13 -35.49
CA ALA A 54 -33.90 -21.01 -36.94
C ALA A 54 -33.84 -22.35 -37.70
N ASN A 55 -33.78 -23.49 -36.99
CA ASN A 55 -33.63 -24.80 -37.62
C ASN A 55 -34.90 -25.22 -38.41
N PRO A 56 -34.81 -25.56 -39.71
CA PRO A 56 -35.97 -25.76 -40.60
C PRO A 56 -36.81 -27.01 -40.34
N THR A 57 -36.40 -27.91 -39.45
CA THR A 57 -37.04 -29.21 -39.17
C THR A 57 -38.46 -29.11 -38.59
N HIS A 58 -38.97 -27.90 -38.38
CA HIS A 58 -40.27 -27.60 -37.79
C HIS A 58 -41.24 -26.96 -38.80
N ALA A 59 -41.36 -27.55 -39.99
CA ALA A 59 -42.46 -27.23 -40.91
C ALA A 59 -43.80 -27.61 -40.24
N GLY A 60 -44.49 -26.63 -39.66
CA GLY A 60 -45.74 -26.81 -38.92
C GLY A 60 -45.82 -26.19 -37.53
N ARG A 61 -44.99 -25.18 -37.19
CA ARG A 61 -45.12 -24.50 -35.88
C ARG A 61 -46.44 -23.75 -35.74
N GLU A 62 -47.08 -23.97 -34.60
CA GLU A 62 -48.26 -23.25 -34.17
C GLU A 62 -47.92 -21.77 -33.91
N ILE A 63 -48.84 -20.85 -34.25
CA ILE A 63 -48.67 -19.40 -34.08
C ILE A 63 -48.34 -19.04 -32.61
N SER A 64 -48.83 -19.82 -31.65
CA SER A 64 -48.53 -19.69 -30.22
C SER A 64 -47.03 -19.82 -29.92
N GLN A 65 -46.33 -20.79 -30.53
CA GLN A 65 -44.90 -21.01 -30.33
C GLN A 65 -44.04 -19.85 -30.85
N VAL A 66 -44.47 -19.21 -31.94
CA VAL A 66 -43.81 -18.01 -32.48
C VAL A 66 -43.93 -16.84 -31.51
N ARG A 67 -45.12 -16.66 -30.92
CA ARG A 67 -45.38 -15.61 -29.94
C ARG A 67 -44.54 -15.81 -28.67
N ASP A 68 -44.53 -17.02 -28.12
CA ASP A 68 -43.79 -17.33 -26.90
C ASP A 68 -42.28 -17.11 -27.07
N PHE A 69 -41.75 -17.50 -28.23
CA PHE A 69 -40.36 -17.22 -28.62
C PHE A 69 -40.04 -15.73 -28.61
N GLN A 70 -40.89 -14.89 -29.24
CA GLN A 70 -40.68 -13.45 -29.28
C GLN A 70 -40.76 -12.80 -27.89
N VAL A 71 -41.72 -13.23 -27.06
CA VAL A 71 -41.85 -12.73 -25.68
C VAL A 71 -40.61 -13.05 -24.86
N PHE A 72 -40.10 -14.29 -24.99
CA PHE A 72 -38.89 -14.69 -24.28
C PHE A 72 -37.65 -13.93 -24.75
N LEU A 73 -37.46 -13.77 -26.06
CA LEU A 73 -36.36 -12.96 -26.60
C LEU A 73 -36.41 -11.51 -26.15
N ALA A 74 -37.60 -10.91 -26.05
CA ALA A 74 -37.77 -9.56 -25.54
C ALA A 74 -37.30 -9.47 -24.07
N ARG A 75 -37.72 -10.42 -23.22
CA ARG A 75 -37.28 -10.50 -21.81
C ARG A 75 -35.76 -10.70 -21.69
N LEU A 76 -35.18 -11.56 -22.52
CA LEU A 76 -33.75 -11.81 -22.52
C LEU A 76 -32.95 -10.58 -22.98
N SER A 77 -33.46 -9.84 -23.96
CA SER A 77 -32.84 -8.60 -24.44
C SER A 77 -32.90 -7.47 -23.40
N GLU A 78 -34.00 -7.40 -22.64
CA GLU A 78 -34.12 -6.49 -21.49
C GLU A 78 -33.10 -6.87 -20.40
N ALA A 79 -33.00 -8.16 -20.04
CA ALA A 79 -32.01 -8.62 -19.06
C ALA A 79 -30.57 -8.34 -19.49
N ILE A 80 -30.22 -8.51 -20.78
CA ILE A 80 -28.92 -8.14 -21.32
C ILE A 80 -28.67 -6.63 -21.19
N SER A 81 -29.68 -5.80 -21.47
CA SER A 81 -29.56 -4.35 -21.36
C SER A 81 -29.33 -3.92 -19.92
N GLN A 82 -30.05 -4.52 -18.97
CA GLN A 82 -29.85 -4.31 -17.54
C GLN A 82 -28.45 -4.76 -17.09
N GLN A 83 -27.99 -5.92 -17.55
CA GLN A 83 -26.66 -6.44 -17.23
C GLN A 83 -25.54 -5.53 -17.77
N ARG A 84 -25.71 -4.95 -18.97
CA ARG A 84 -24.78 -3.94 -19.51
C ARG A 84 -24.70 -2.70 -18.63
N LEU A 85 -25.85 -2.22 -18.14
CA LEU A 85 -25.87 -1.08 -17.22
C LEU A 85 -25.12 -1.40 -15.92
N LEU A 86 -25.33 -2.58 -15.35
CA LEU A 86 -24.60 -3.03 -14.16
C LEU A 86 -23.09 -3.10 -14.42
N LEU A 87 -22.67 -3.60 -15.57
CA LEU A 87 -21.27 -3.61 -15.97
C LEU A 87 -20.69 -2.19 -16.07
N THR A 88 -21.41 -1.25 -16.70
CA THR A 88 -20.99 0.15 -16.77
C THR A 88 -20.82 0.76 -15.36
N GLN A 89 -21.76 0.50 -14.46
CA GLN A 89 -21.67 0.98 -13.07
C GLN A 89 -20.49 0.34 -12.32
N ALA A 90 -20.25 -0.95 -12.50
CA ALA A 90 -19.11 -1.65 -11.91
C ALA A 90 -17.78 -1.08 -12.42
N CYS A 91 -17.67 -0.81 -13.73
CA CYS A 91 -16.49 -0.18 -14.32
C CYS A 91 -16.25 1.22 -13.77
N ALA A 92 -17.30 2.04 -13.65
CA ALA A 92 -17.20 3.38 -13.07
C ALA A 92 -16.74 3.33 -11.60
N ARG A 93 -17.26 2.39 -10.81
CA ARG A 93 -16.82 2.17 -9.43
C ARG A 93 -15.36 1.75 -9.37
N ARG A 94 -14.94 0.81 -10.23
CA ARG A 94 -13.55 0.34 -10.31
C ARG A 94 -12.60 1.50 -10.63
N GLU A 95 -12.97 2.40 -11.54
CA GLU A 95 -12.17 3.58 -11.86
C GLU A 95 -12.08 4.56 -10.68
N ALA A 96 -13.18 4.76 -9.95
CA ALA A 96 -13.20 5.61 -8.75
C ALA A 96 -12.32 5.03 -7.63
N GLU A 97 -12.34 3.71 -7.40
CA GLU A 97 -11.46 3.05 -6.43
C GLU A 97 -9.99 3.09 -6.88
N PHE A 98 -9.73 2.93 -8.18
CA PHE A 98 -8.38 3.03 -8.74
C PHE A 98 -7.76 4.41 -8.49
N ALA A 99 -8.54 5.48 -8.72
CA ALA A 99 -8.09 6.84 -8.43
C ALA A 99 -7.80 7.06 -6.93
N GLN A 100 -8.65 6.52 -6.04
CA GLN A 100 -8.46 6.62 -4.59
C GLN A 100 -7.24 5.83 -4.11
N TRP A 101 -7.04 4.61 -4.61
CA TRP A 101 -5.85 3.81 -4.35
C TRP A 101 -4.59 4.52 -4.82
N ARG A 102 -4.58 5.05 -6.05
CA ARG A 102 -3.44 5.80 -6.59
C ARG A 102 -3.05 6.98 -5.71
N HIS A 103 -4.03 7.73 -5.22
CA HIS A 103 -3.78 8.85 -4.30
C HIS A 103 -3.27 8.39 -2.93
N ALA A 104 -3.76 7.25 -2.40
CA ALA A 104 -3.24 6.66 -1.17
C ALA A 104 -1.78 6.18 -1.34
N ALA A 105 -1.47 5.49 -2.43
CA ALA A 105 -0.12 5.01 -2.76
C ALA A 105 0.87 6.17 -2.91
N GLN A 106 0.48 7.26 -3.59
CA GLN A 106 1.32 8.46 -3.70
C GLN A 106 1.62 9.10 -2.34
N ARG A 107 0.63 9.17 -1.45
CA ARG A 107 0.83 9.68 -0.08
C ARG A 107 1.74 8.75 0.73
N ALA A 108 1.50 7.44 0.69
CA ALA A 108 2.36 6.46 1.37
C ALA A 108 3.82 6.58 0.89
N LYS A 109 4.04 6.71 -0.42
CA LYS A 109 5.38 6.89 -0.98
C LYS A 109 6.06 8.19 -0.55
N SER A 110 5.30 9.28 -0.49
CA SER A 110 5.79 10.57 -0.02
C SER A 110 6.20 10.52 1.45
N VAL A 111 5.38 9.88 2.29
CA VAL A 111 5.66 9.70 3.72
C VAL A 111 6.85 8.78 3.95
N GLU A 112 6.97 7.68 3.20
CA GLU A 112 8.14 6.80 3.22
C GLU A 112 9.43 7.58 2.97
N THR A 113 9.46 8.37 1.89
CA THR A 113 10.63 9.19 1.53
C THR A 113 11.01 10.18 2.64
N LEU A 114 10.03 10.81 3.28
CA LEU A 114 10.26 11.72 4.41
C LEU A 114 10.75 10.97 5.66
N ALA A 115 10.19 9.80 5.93
CA ALA A 115 10.58 8.96 7.06
C ALA A 115 12.04 8.51 6.94
N ASP A 116 12.46 8.08 5.76
CA ASP A 116 13.84 7.65 5.48
C ASP A 116 14.84 8.81 5.69
N ARG A 117 14.51 10.00 5.17
CA ARG A 117 15.32 11.19 5.37
C ARG A 117 15.48 11.52 6.86
N TRP A 118 14.39 11.47 7.62
CA TRP A 118 14.43 11.80 9.04
C TRP A 118 15.17 10.75 9.86
N GLN A 119 15.04 9.46 9.53
CA GLN A 119 15.84 8.42 10.16
C GLN A 119 17.34 8.62 9.89
N ALA A 120 17.71 9.02 8.67
CA ALA A 120 19.10 9.33 8.36
C ALA A 120 19.63 10.55 9.13
N GLU A 121 18.81 11.59 9.28
CA GLU A 121 19.16 12.78 10.08
C GLU A 121 19.33 12.46 11.57
N ASP A 122 18.46 11.61 12.14
CA ASP A 122 18.52 11.20 13.55
C ASP A 122 19.76 10.34 13.82
N ARG A 123 20.05 9.35 12.95
CA ARG A 123 21.27 8.53 13.05
C ARG A 123 22.53 9.40 13.05
N ARG A 124 22.64 10.35 12.10
CA ARG A 124 23.77 11.29 12.06
C ARG A 124 23.88 12.17 13.29
N ALA A 125 22.77 12.53 13.92
CA ALA A 125 22.78 13.32 15.14
C ALA A 125 23.24 12.50 16.34
N ASP A 126 22.85 11.23 16.41
CA ASP A 126 23.25 10.31 17.45
C ASP A 126 24.73 9.92 17.29
N ASP A 127 25.21 9.61 16.09
CA ASP A 127 26.63 9.35 15.80
C ASP A 127 27.53 10.51 16.26
N ARG A 128 27.10 11.77 15.99
CA ARG A 128 27.83 12.97 16.45
C ARG A 128 27.84 13.10 17.97
N ARG A 129 26.74 12.74 18.65
CA ARG A 129 26.69 12.76 20.11
C ARG A 129 27.61 11.72 20.72
N GLU A 130 27.55 10.49 20.21
CA GLU A 130 28.40 9.38 20.67
C GLU A 130 29.89 9.69 20.49
N GLN A 131 30.27 10.29 19.35
CA GLN A 131 31.64 10.73 19.09
C GLN A 131 32.09 11.79 20.12
N ASN A 132 31.29 12.84 20.33
CA ASN A 132 31.60 13.88 21.32
C ASN A 132 31.76 13.31 22.73
N GLU A 133 30.86 12.43 23.16
CA GLU A 133 30.94 11.78 24.49
C GLU A 133 32.16 10.86 24.62
N SER A 134 32.60 10.23 23.53
CA SER A 134 33.83 9.44 23.49
C SER A 134 35.06 10.33 23.64
N ASP A 135 35.13 11.43 22.88
CA ASP A 135 36.25 12.37 22.90
C ASP A 135 36.39 13.05 24.26
N GLU A 136 35.29 13.45 24.89
CA GLU A 136 35.33 14.00 26.25
C GLU A 136 35.84 12.99 27.29
N ARG A 137 35.48 11.71 27.16
CA ARG A 137 35.98 10.65 28.07
C ARG A 137 37.48 10.40 27.84
N ALA A 138 37.92 10.41 26.59
CA ALA A 138 39.33 10.30 26.24
C ALA A 138 40.14 11.48 26.82
N GLN A 139 39.67 12.72 26.63
CA GLN A 139 40.30 13.92 27.18
C GLN A 139 40.35 13.91 28.71
N ARG A 140 39.26 13.55 29.40
CA ARG A 140 39.24 13.42 30.87
C ARG A 140 40.24 12.39 31.37
N THR A 141 40.36 11.25 30.67
CA THR A 141 41.32 10.20 31.03
C THR A 141 42.76 10.67 30.80
N ALA A 142 43.03 11.34 29.68
CA ALA A 142 44.34 11.91 29.38
C ALA A 142 44.75 12.97 30.43
N TYR A 143 43.84 13.90 30.77
CA TYR A 143 44.07 14.91 31.80
C TYR A 143 44.39 14.29 33.16
N ARG A 144 43.63 13.26 33.57
CA ARG A 144 43.88 12.54 34.84
C ARG A 144 45.26 11.88 34.87
N ARG A 145 45.70 11.29 33.75
CA ARG A 145 47.05 10.69 33.65
C ARG A 145 48.15 11.73 33.77
N VAL A 146 48.00 12.86 33.09
CA VAL A 146 48.97 13.97 33.17
C VAL A 146 49.03 14.54 34.59
N SER A 147 47.89 14.75 35.24
CA SER A 147 47.86 15.23 36.63
C SER A 147 48.47 14.23 37.63
N GLN A 148 48.27 12.92 37.41
CA GLN A 148 48.89 11.88 38.24
C GLN A 148 50.41 11.81 38.05
N ALA A 149 50.90 11.89 36.80
CA ALA A 149 52.33 11.91 36.51
C ALA A 149 53.02 13.16 37.09
N ALA A 150 52.34 14.31 37.06
CA ALA A 150 52.83 15.54 37.69
C ALA A 150 52.92 15.43 39.22
N GLN A 151 51.96 14.74 39.87
CA GLN A 151 51.99 14.52 41.32
C GLN A 151 53.08 13.54 41.76
N SER A 152 53.33 12.46 41.00
CA SER A 152 54.41 11.50 41.30
C SER A 152 55.82 12.07 41.08
N GLY A 153 55.98 13.05 40.18
CA GLY A 153 57.28 13.72 39.97
C GLY A 153 57.65 14.71 41.09
N SER A 154 56.67 15.26 41.79
CA SER A 154 56.89 16.16 42.94
C SER A 154 57.26 15.44 44.24
N ASP A 155 56.81 14.20 44.45
CA ASP A 155 57.19 13.40 45.64
C ASP A 155 58.65 12.91 45.58
N ASP A 156 59.20 12.69 44.39
CA ASP A 156 60.58 12.20 44.21
C ASP A 156 61.64 13.31 44.43
N THR A 157 61.23 14.59 44.48
CA THR A 157 62.16 15.72 44.69
C THR A 157 62.37 16.04 46.17
N LEU A 158 61.49 15.57 47.07
CA LEU A 158 61.65 15.76 48.53
C LEU A 158 62.55 14.71 49.20
N ALA A 159 62.92 13.63 48.50
CA ALA A 159 63.78 12.57 49.03
C ALA A 159 65.30 12.84 48.87
N ALA A 160 65.70 13.94 48.22
CA ALA A 160 67.11 14.27 47.97
C ALA A 160 67.72 15.29 48.98
N GLY A 161 67.03 15.55 50.11
CA GLY A 161 67.38 16.62 51.07
C GLY A 161 68.10 16.20 52.36
N GLU A 162 68.34 14.92 52.62
CA GLU A 162 69.04 14.47 53.84
C GLU A 162 70.07 13.37 53.53
N SER A 163 71.33 13.76 53.33
CA SER A 163 72.50 12.99 53.78
C SER A 163 73.79 13.79 53.58
N LYS A 164 74.14 14.47 54.67
CA LYS A 164 75.48 14.72 55.25
C LYS A 164 76.72 14.79 54.36
#